data_AF-A0A0S2I766-F1
#
_entry.id   AF-A0A0S2I766-F1
#
_cell.length_a   1.000
_cell.length_b   1.000
_cell.length_c   1.000
_cell.angle_alpha   90.00
_cell.angle_beta   90.00
_cell.angle_gamma   90.00
#
_symmetry.space_group_name_H-M   'P 1'
#
loop_
_entity.id
_entity.type
_entity.pdbx_description
1 polymer ?
#
loop_
_entity_poly.entity_id
_entity_poly.type
_entity_poly.pdbx_seq_one_letter_code
_entity_poly.pdbx_strand_id
1 'polypeptide(L)'
;MGEICEFRPWDELIPELLGQIIGRLSLQEKLTIAPLVCKEWAKTVVGPYSWWEIDISDWSLWRKPEKMDRMVRMLIDRSWGSFNRLAVSGLASEEIFAYIANHAGSLQTLELPRCEISDSIVEQVASRLSTVTFLDVSYCQKLGAPGLAIIGKNCKSLVGLKRAMHPLEVVEKFCQDDEAGAIATTMPKLRHLEVAYSLLTTGGVIEILSGCKDLEFLDLRGCWDVQLNQKYLKEKRPDLKVLGPEINDSYARDLWDDCSDDDSMDSWEDAGYWDDEQDLEGLEVRFYNGDSNYAIADFGWTV
;
A
#
# COMPACT_ATOMS: atom_id res chain seq x y z
N MET A 1 -25.82 -37.70 26.78
CA MET A 1 -24.51 -37.17 27.20
C MET A 1 -24.15 -36.14 26.16
N GLY A 2 -24.26 -34.85 26.50
CA GLY A 2 -23.90 -33.78 25.57
C GLY A 2 -22.38 -33.69 25.50
N GLU A 3 -21.84 -33.67 24.28
CA GLU A 3 -20.45 -33.27 24.04
C GLU A 3 -20.29 -31.86 24.62
N ILE A 4 -19.50 -31.75 25.68
CA ILE A 4 -19.05 -30.47 26.17
C ILE A 4 -18.10 -29.96 25.08
N CYS A 5 -18.55 -28.97 24.29
CA CYS A 5 -17.63 -28.17 23.51
C CYS A 5 -16.62 -27.59 24.50
N GLU A 6 -15.41 -28.16 24.55
CA GLU A 6 -14.27 -27.54 25.21
C GLU A 6 -13.97 -26.24 24.46
N PHE A 7 -14.64 -25.17 24.86
CA PHE A 7 -14.28 -23.82 24.45
C PHE A 7 -12.85 -23.59 24.93
N ARG A 8 -11.92 -23.50 23.97
CA ARG A 8 -10.53 -23.14 24.28
C ARG A 8 -10.54 -21.76 24.95
N PRO A 9 -9.82 -21.57 26.07
CA PRO A 9 -9.75 -20.28 26.75
C PRO A 9 -8.84 -19.34 25.94
N TRP A 10 -9.41 -18.72 24.90
CA TRP A 10 -8.71 -17.75 24.05
C TRP A 10 -8.30 -16.49 24.82
N ASP A 11 -8.86 -16.28 26.00
CA ASP A 11 -8.55 -15.23 26.97
C ASP A 11 -7.31 -15.53 27.83
N GLU A 12 -6.83 -16.79 27.86
CA GLU A 12 -5.59 -17.18 28.55
C GLU A 12 -4.35 -17.15 27.65
N LEU A 13 -4.51 -16.79 26.36
CA LEU A 13 -3.39 -16.64 25.45
C LEU A 13 -2.52 -15.44 25.86
N ILE A 14 -1.21 -15.60 25.71
CA ILE A 14 -0.30 -14.47 25.87
C ILE A 14 -0.64 -13.38 24.83
N PRO A 15 -0.56 -12.08 25.20
CA PRO A 15 -0.98 -10.98 24.35
C PRO A 15 -0.36 -10.97 22.96
N GLU A 16 0.86 -11.48 22.81
CA GLU A 16 1.58 -11.59 21.53
C GLU A 16 0.89 -12.58 20.58
N LEU A 17 0.52 -13.77 21.08
CA LEU A 17 -0.17 -14.79 20.28
C LEU A 17 -1.59 -14.33 19.92
N LEU A 18 -2.28 -13.71 20.88
CA LEU A 18 -3.58 -13.14 20.62
C LEU A 18 -3.49 -12.00 19.59
N GLY A 19 -2.46 -11.16 19.68
CA GLY A 19 -2.19 -10.09 18.72
C GLY A 19 -1.91 -10.62 17.32
N GLN A 20 -1.21 -11.74 17.19
CA GLN A 20 -1.01 -12.40 15.91
C GLN A 20 -2.31 -12.93 15.30
N ILE A 21 -3.24 -13.45 16.11
CA ILE A 21 -4.56 -13.90 15.65
C ILE A 21 -5.40 -12.71 15.19
N ILE A 22 -5.54 -11.69 16.06
CA ILE A 22 -6.28 -10.46 15.74
C ILE A 22 -5.66 -9.75 14.54
N GLY A 23 -4.33 -9.82 14.39
CA GLY A 23 -3.59 -9.28 13.27
C GLY A 23 -4.01 -9.83 11.90
N ARG A 24 -4.62 -11.03 11.85
CA ARG A 24 -5.15 -11.66 10.63
C ARG A 24 -6.57 -11.24 10.26
N LEU A 25 -7.28 -10.56 11.15
CA LEU A 25 -8.61 -10.05 10.88
C LEU A 25 -8.56 -8.87 9.91
N SER A 26 -9.66 -8.58 9.20
CA SER A 26 -9.77 -7.35 8.42
C SER A 26 -9.70 -6.12 9.32
N LEU A 27 -9.35 -4.96 8.76
CA LEU A 27 -9.34 -3.69 9.51
C LEU A 27 -10.67 -3.45 10.22
N GLN A 28 -11.78 -3.70 9.53
CA GLN A 28 -13.12 -3.54 10.09
C GLN A 28 -13.31 -4.44 11.32
N GLU A 29 -13.04 -5.75 11.19
CA GLU A 29 -13.18 -6.71 12.29
C GLU A 29 -12.26 -6.38 13.47
N LYS A 30 -11.01 -5.96 13.22
CA LYS A 30 -10.08 -5.52 14.28
C LYS A 30 -10.65 -4.37 15.10
N LEU A 31 -11.39 -3.46 14.46
CA LEU A 31 -11.90 -2.24 15.10
C LEU A 31 -13.32 -2.38 15.65
N THR A 32 -14.16 -3.22 15.05
CA THR A 32 -15.58 -3.35 15.43
C THR A 32 -15.88 -4.62 16.21
N ILE A 33 -15.30 -5.76 15.83
CA ILE A 33 -15.69 -7.08 16.34
C ILE A 33 -14.76 -7.52 17.45
N ALA A 34 -13.45 -7.50 17.20
CA ALA A 34 -12.46 -8.01 18.16
C ALA A 34 -12.58 -7.38 19.56
N PRO A 35 -12.78 -6.05 19.69
CA PRO A 35 -12.95 -5.42 21.01
C PRO A 35 -14.23 -5.80 21.74
N LEU A 36 -15.24 -6.34 21.02
CA LEU A 36 -16.53 -6.75 21.60
C LEU A 36 -16.54 -8.20 22.09
N VAL A 37 -15.51 -9.00 21.77
CA VAL A 37 -15.42 -10.42 22.17
C VAL A 37 -15.20 -10.54 23.67
N CYS A 38 -14.12 -9.94 24.19
CA CYS A 38 -13.81 -9.90 25.62
C CYS A 38 -12.82 -8.77 25.95
N LYS A 39 -12.59 -8.53 27.25
CA LYS A 39 -11.68 -7.48 27.72
C LYS A 39 -10.23 -7.68 27.26
N GLU A 40 -9.75 -8.91 27.20
CA GLU A 40 -8.37 -9.18 26.76
C GLU A 40 -8.20 -8.91 25.26
N TRP A 41 -9.17 -9.28 24.42
CA TRP A 41 -9.15 -8.92 23.00
C TRP A 41 -9.20 -7.40 22.80
N ALA A 42 -10.04 -6.69 23.56
CA ALA A 42 -10.08 -5.23 23.52
C ALA A 42 -8.73 -4.60 23.89
N LYS A 43 -8.03 -5.12 24.92
CA LYS A 43 -6.68 -4.66 25.28
C LYS A 43 -5.66 -4.97 24.19
N THR A 44 -5.70 -6.17 23.61
CA THR A 44 -4.75 -6.59 22.57
C THR A 44 -4.92 -5.80 21.26
N VAL A 45 -6.15 -5.38 20.93
CA VAL A 45 -6.39 -4.46 19.80
C VAL A 45 -5.77 -3.08 20.04
N VAL A 46 -5.65 -2.62 21.28
CA VAL A 46 -4.99 -1.34 21.59
C VAL A 46 -3.47 -1.48 21.62
N GLY A 47 -2.95 -2.70 21.85
CA GLY A 47 -1.52 -2.99 21.88
C GLY A 47 -0.85 -3.16 20.50
N PRO A 48 0.50 -3.23 20.46
CA PRO A 48 1.27 -3.17 19.22
C PRO A 48 1.17 -4.42 18.35
N TYR A 49 0.98 -5.59 18.97
CA TYR A 49 1.08 -6.88 18.29
C TYR A 49 -0.03 -7.16 17.26
N SER A 50 -1.10 -6.36 17.24
CA SER A 50 -2.21 -6.48 16.27
C SER A 50 -1.99 -5.67 14.99
N TRP A 51 -0.99 -4.77 15.00
CA TRP A 51 -0.77 -3.72 13.99
C TRP A 51 0.58 -3.85 13.28
N TRP A 52 1.13 -5.06 13.20
CA TRP A 52 2.35 -5.31 12.44
C TRP A 52 2.12 -5.16 10.93
N GLU A 53 0.93 -5.51 10.45
CA GLU A 53 0.42 -5.26 9.09
C GLU A 53 -0.75 -4.26 9.16
N ILE A 54 -0.60 -3.11 8.49
CA ILE A 54 -1.63 -2.08 8.35
C ILE A 54 -2.01 -2.00 6.87
N ASP A 55 -3.13 -2.60 6.50
CA ASP A 55 -3.70 -2.49 5.17
C ASP A 55 -5.06 -1.81 5.25
N ILE A 56 -5.13 -0.60 4.69
CA ILE A 56 -6.35 0.19 4.59
C ILE A 56 -6.63 0.62 3.15
N SER A 57 -6.01 -0.05 2.17
CA SER A 57 -6.08 0.30 0.75
C SER A 57 -7.54 0.34 0.24
N ASP A 58 -8.30 -0.73 0.45
CA ASP A 58 -9.72 -0.80 0.06
C ASP A 58 -10.57 0.27 0.75
N TRP A 59 -10.31 0.50 2.04
CA TRP A 59 -11.02 1.51 2.82
C TRP A 59 -10.71 2.94 2.33
N SER A 60 -9.45 3.19 1.96
CA SER A 60 -8.97 4.52 1.55
C SER A 60 -9.60 5.02 0.24
N LEU A 61 -10.00 4.11 -0.67
CA LEU A 61 -10.56 4.47 -1.98
C LEU A 61 -11.87 5.28 -1.91
N TRP A 62 -12.63 5.15 -0.82
CA TRP A 62 -13.97 5.73 -0.67
C TRP A 62 -14.05 6.78 0.44
N ARG A 63 -12.90 7.33 0.85
CA ARG A 63 -12.80 8.22 2.02
C ARG A 63 -12.14 9.54 1.66
N LYS A 64 -12.53 10.58 2.39
CA LYS A 64 -11.94 11.92 2.26
C LYS A 64 -10.51 11.91 2.81
N PRO A 65 -9.57 12.64 2.19
CA PRO A 65 -8.17 12.65 2.62
C PRO A 65 -7.92 12.99 4.08
N GLU A 66 -8.70 13.92 4.66
CA GLU A 66 -8.51 14.34 6.05
C GLU A 66 -8.80 13.21 7.05
N LYS A 67 -9.79 12.36 6.74
CA LYS A 67 -10.11 11.18 7.55
C LYS A 67 -9.00 10.12 7.44
N MET A 68 -8.34 10.03 6.28
CA MET A 68 -7.27 9.05 6.04
C MET A 68 -6.03 9.38 6.86
N ASP A 69 -5.57 10.64 6.85
CA ASP A 69 -4.38 11.06 7.60
C ASP A 69 -4.51 10.77 9.10
N ARG A 70 -5.69 11.08 9.67
CA ARG A 70 -5.98 10.80 11.08
C ARG A 70 -5.95 9.30 11.38
N MET A 71 -6.55 8.50 10.51
CA MET A 71 -6.59 7.04 10.65
C MET A 71 -5.18 6.44 10.61
N VAL A 72 -4.37 6.84 9.62
CA VAL A 72 -2.98 6.35 9.46
C VAL A 72 -2.14 6.70 10.68
N ARG A 73 -2.21 7.95 11.18
CA ARG A 73 -1.49 8.36 12.41
C ARG A 73 -1.87 7.49 13.59
N MET A 74 -3.17 7.34 13.83
CA MET A 74 -3.67 6.52 14.94
C MET A 74 -3.19 5.07 14.87
N LEU A 75 -3.21 4.44 13.68
CA LEU A 75 -2.78 3.05 13.52
C LEU A 75 -1.26 2.89 13.70
N ILE A 76 -0.47 3.84 13.18
CA ILE A 76 0.98 3.85 13.38
C ILE A 76 1.30 4.05 14.87
N ASP A 77 0.65 5.01 15.54
CA ASP A 77 0.83 5.24 16.97
C ASP A 77 0.49 3.99 17.80
N ARG A 78 -0.51 3.19 17.41
CA ARG A 78 -0.84 1.92 18.09
C ARG A 78 0.21 0.83 17.89
N SER A 79 0.91 0.85 16.76
CA SER A 79 1.92 -0.17 16.44
C SER A 79 3.20 -0.04 17.27
N TRP A 80 3.41 1.09 17.97
CA TRP A 80 4.65 1.39 18.71
C TRP A 80 5.94 1.13 17.89
N GLY A 81 5.89 1.38 16.58
CA GLY A 81 7.03 1.19 15.67
C GLY A 81 7.28 -0.26 15.26
N SER A 82 6.39 -1.20 15.59
CA SER A 82 6.52 -2.62 15.20
C SER A 82 5.88 -2.96 13.86
N PHE A 83 5.28 -1.98 13.16
CA PHE A 83 4.67 -2.22 11.85
C PHE A 83 5.74 -2.48 10.77
N ASN A 84 5.56 -3.57 10.03
CA ASN A 84 6.44 -4.01 8.96
C ASN A 84 5.82 -3.84 7.56
N ARG A 85 4.51 -3.65 7.46
CA ARG A 85 3.80 -3.36 6.22
C ARG A 85 2.75 -2.27 6.42
N LEU A 86 2.75 -1.29 5.52
CA LEU A 86 1.73 -0.26 5.41
C LEU A 86 1.25 -0.18 3.96
N ALA A 87 -0.06 -0.31 3.75
CA ALA A 87 -0.72 -0.13 2.47
C ALA A 87 -1.90 0.85 2.59
N VAL A 88 -1.83 1.96 1.87
CA VAL A 88 -2.84 3.02 1.87
C VAL A 88 -2.79 3.78 0.55
N SER A 89 -3.94 4.12 -0.04
CA SER A 89 -4.01 4.89 -1.27
C SER A 89 -4.50 6.32 -1.03
N GLY A 90 -4.09 7.27 -1.86
CA GLY A 90 -4.73 8.58 -1.91
C GLY A 90 -4.36 9.56 -0.79
N LEU A 91 -3.24 9.38 -0.10
CA LEU A 91 -2.79 10.34 0.91
C LEU A 91 -2.48 11.69 0.25
N ALA A 92 -3.14 12.75 0.69
CA ALA A 92 -3.08 14.07 0.05
C ALA A 92 -2.01 15.02 0.63
N SER A 93 -1.25 14.59 1.64
CA SER A 93 -0.30 15.45 2.36
C SER A 93 1.11 14.84 2.41
N GLU A 94 2.12 15.68 2.18
CA GLU A 94 3.52 15.30 2.38
C GLU A 94 3.86 15.15 3.88
N GLU A 95 3.09 15.79 4.77
CA GLU A 95 3.30 15.69 6.22
C GLU A 95 3.02 14.29 6.75
N ILE A 96 2.02 13.60 6.21
CA ILE A 96 1.73 12.22 6.60
C ILE A 96 2.81 11.27 6.09
N PHE A 97 3.36 11.50 4.89
CA PHE A 97 4.48 10.73 4.39
C PHE A 97 5.74 10.90 5.26
N ALA A 98 6.05 12.13 5.68
CA ALA A 98 7.13 12.37 6.63
C ALA A 98 6.90 11.68 7.97
N TYR A 99 5.66 11.71 8.46
CA TYR A 99 5.28 11.02 9.68
C TYR A 99 5.45 9.50 9.56
N ILE A 100 5.04 8.87 8.45
CA ILE A 100 5.27 7.45 8.17
C ILE A 100 6.77 7.13 8.21
N ALA A 101 7.58 7.91 7.49
CA ALA A 101 9.03 7.70 7.42
C ALA A 101 9.71 7.84 8.80
N ASN A 102 9.19 8.71 9.67
CA ASN A 102 9.71 8.88 11.04
C ASN A 102 9.44 7.68 11.96
N HIS A 103 8.46 6.84 11.63
CA HIS A 103 8.10 5.65 12.41
C HIS A 103 8.48 4.34 11.70
N ALA A 104 9.18 4.41 10.56
CA ALA A 104 9.48 3.30 9.67
C ALA A 104 10.59 2.33 10.17
N GLY A 105 10.93 2.33 11.47
CA GLY A 105 12.09 1.58 12.00
C GLY A 105 12.07 0.07 11.72
N SER A 106 10.88 -0.51 11.60
CA SER A 106 10.67 -1.93 11.26
C SER A 106 10.01 -2.14 9.88
N LEU A 107 9.79 -1.06 9.13
CA LEU A 107 8.99 -1.09 7.91
C LEU A 107 9.75 -1.77 6.77
N GLN A 108 9.13 -2.79 6.17
CA GLN A 108 9.68 -3.57 5.06
C GLN A 108 8.88 -3.37 3.77
N THR A 109 7.55 -3.26 3.88
CA THR A 109 6.64 -3.09 2.73
C THR A 109 5.89 -1.79 2.86
N LEU A 110 6.05 -0.89 1.90
CA LEU A 110 5.36 0.39 1.87
C LEU A 110 4.62 0.56 0.54
N GLU A 111 3.30 0.59 0.59
CA GLU A 111 2.46 0.71 -0.59
C GLU A 111 1.61 1.98 -0.51
N LEU A 112 1.96 2.97 -1.33
CA LEU A 112 1.39 4.32 -1.32
C LEU A 112 0.90 4.75 -2.71
N PRO A 113 0.01 3.98 -3.38
CA PRO A 113 -0.49 4.36 -4.68
C PRO A 113 -1.35 5.64 -4.62
N ARG A 114 -1.26 6.51 -5.63
CA ARG A 114 -2.02 7.77 -5.74
C ARG A 114 -1.78 8.75 -4.59
N CYS A 115 -0.63 8.68 -3.94
CA CYS A 115 -0.27 9.59 -2.85
C CYS A 115 0.49 10.81 -3.35
N GLU A 116 0.34 11.93 -2.64
CA GLU A 116 1.05 13.19 -2.87
C GLU A 116 2.49 13.08 -2.36
N ILE A 117 3.35 12.46 -3.17
CA ILE A 117 4.78 12.28 -2.89
C ILE A 117 5.59 13.01 -3.97
N SER A 118 6.34 14.04 -3.57
CA SER A 118 7.28 14.74 -4.45
C SER A 118 8.73 14.29 -4.27
N ASP A 119 9.58 14.66 -5.23
CA ASP A 119 11.04 14.49 -5.10
C ASP A 119 11.61 15.20 -3.85
N SER A 120 11.04 16.36 -3.47
CA SER A 120 11.47 17.17 -2.33
C SER A 120 11.23 16.47 -1.00
N ILE A 121 10.03 15.89 -0.80
CA ILE A 121 9.75 15.18 0.45
C ILE A 121 10.57 13.90 0.55
N VAL A 122 10.79 13.21 -0.58
CA VAL A 122 11.67 12.04 -0.66
C VAL A 122 13.10 12.40 -0.28
N GLU A 123 13.64 13.53 -0.75
CA GLU A 123 14.96 14.02 -0.35
C GLU A 123 15.10 14.17 1.18
N GLN A 124 14.05 14.67 1.83
CA GLN A 124 14.05 14.91 3.27
C GLN A 124 14.00 13.62 4.10
N VAL A 125 13.30 12.58 3.63
CA VAL A 125 12.93 11.43 4.49
C VAL A 125 13.43 10.07 4.02
N ALA A 126 13.94 9.93 2.80
CA ALA A 126 14.31 8.62 2.24
C ALA A 126 15.36 7.86 3.07
N SER A 127 16.27 8.57 3.76
CA SER A 127 17.27 7.95 4.65
C SER A 127 16.65 7.14 5.79
N ARG A 128 15.42 7.45 6.19
CA ARG A 128 14.66 6.76 7.24
C ARG A 128 13.97 5.48 6.73
N LEU A 129 13.90 5.29 5.42
CA LEU A 129 13.27 4.14 4.76
C LEU A 129 14.28 3.03 4.37
N SER A 130 15.45 2.98 5.03
CA SER A 130 16.55 2.07 4.66
C SER A 130 16.23 0.57 4.81
N THR A 131 15.23 0.24 5.64
CA THR A 131 14.74 -1.12 5.87
C THR A 131 13.72 -1.59 4.82
N VAL A 132 13.19 -0.67 4.00
CA VAL A 132 12.15 -0.99 3.02
C VAL A 132 12.71 -1.91 1.94
N THR A 133 12.06 -3.06 1.77
CA THR A 133 12.36 -4.09 0.78
C THR A 133 11.40 -4.04 -0.40
N PHE A 134 10.17 -3.56 -0.19
CA PHE A 134 9.17 -3.42 -1.24
C PHE A 134 8.52 -2.03 -1.16
N LEU A 135 8.47 -1.32 -2.29
CA LEU A 135 7.87 0.01 -2.39
C LEU A 135 6.90 0.09 -3.58
N ASP A 136 5.68 0.56 -3.33
CA ASP A 136 4.74 0.96 -4.37
C ASP A 136 4.48 2.46 -4.31
N VAL A 137 4.83 3.15 -5.40
CA VAL A 137 4.64 4.60 -5.62
C VAL A 137 3.91 4.85 -6.94
N SER A 138 3.03 3.93 -7.29
CA SER A 138 2.19 4.02 -8.50
C SER A 138 1.28 5.24 -8.42
N TYR A 139 1.07 5.91 -9.54
CA TYR A 139 0.21 7.10 -9.67
C TYR A 139 0.65 8.31 -8.82
N CYS A 140 1.87 8.30 -8.26
CA CYS A 140 2.45 9.48 -7.59
C CYS A 140 3.02 10.42 -8.65
N GLN A 141 2.23 11.38 -9.13
CA GLN A 141 2.57 12.21 -10.31
C GLN A 141 3.74 13.19 -10.05
N LYS A 142 3.90 13.64 -8.80
CA LYS A 142 4.96 14.59 -8.39
C LYS A 142 6.32 13.93 -8.15
N LEU A 143 6.36 12.60 -8.14
CA LEU A 143 7.59 11.83 -8.04
C LEU A 143 8.15 11.58 -9.44
N GLY A 144 9.41 11.90 -9.67
CA GLY A 144 10.10 11.69 -10.94
C GLY A 144 11.43 10.96 -10.80
N ALA A 145 12.25 11.02 -11.85
CA ALA A 145 13.57 10.40 -11.87
C ALA A 145 14.50 10.86 -10.71
N PRO A 146 14.53 12.15 -10.30
CA PRO A 146 15.33 12.58 -9.15
C PRO A 146 14.91 11.89 -7.85
N GLY A 147 13.61 11.83 -7.56
CA GLY A 147 13.08 11.16 -6.37
C GLY A 147 13.36 9.66 -6.38
N LEU A 148 13.16 8.98 -7.51
CA LEU A 148 13.51 7.56 -7.67
C LEU A 148 15.02 7.32 -7.43
N ALA A 149 15.89 8.18 -7.96
CA ALA A 149 17.33 8.07 -7.72
C ALA A 149 17.68 8.24 -6.23
N ILE A 150 16.99 9.14 -5.51
CA ILE A 150 17.18 9.33 -4.06
C ILE A 150 16.69 8.10 -3.30
N ILE A 151 15.53 7.53 -3.66
CA ILE A 151 15.01 6.29 -3.08
C ILE A 151 16.05 5.17 -3.24
N GLY A 152 16.54 4.91 -4.45
CA GLY A 152 17.54 3.86 -4.68
C GLY A 152 18.88 4.11 -3.97
N LYS A 153 19.25 5.40 -3.78
CA LYS A 153 20.43 5.77 -2.99
C LYS A 153 20.29 5.49 -1.49
N ASN A 154 19.09 5.55 -0.92
CA ASN A 154 18.87 5.39 0.52
C ASN A 154 18.28 4.03 0.91
N CYS A 155 17.36 3.48 0.12
CA CYS A 155 16.69 2.20 0.37
C CYS A 155 17.52 1.03 -0.18
N LYS A 156 18.65 0.73 0.46
CA LYS A 156 19.62 -0.30 -0.02
C LYS A 156 19.16 -1.76 0.10
N SER A 157 18.02 -1.97 0.77
CA SER A 157 17.36 -3.26 0.94
C SER A 157 16.25 -3.49 -0.09
N LEU A 158 15.98 -2.51 -0.96
CA LEU A 158 14.89 -2.57 -1.93
C LEU A 158 15.12 -3.69 -2.94
N VAL A 159 14.17 -4.63 -2.98
CA VAL A 159 14.12 -5.77 -3.91
C VAL A 159 12.86 -5.74 -4.79
N GLY A 160 11.82 -5.01 -4.39
CA GLY A 160 10.59 -4.82 -5.15
C GLY A 160 10.24 -3.35 -5.31
N LEU A 161 9.92 -2.94 -6.54
CA LEU A 161 9.42 -1.60 -6.84
C LEU A 161 8.21 -1.68 -7.78
N LYS A 162 7.14 -0.96 -7.44
CA LYS A 162 6.00 -0.72 -8.33
C LYS A 162 5.88 0.77 -8.65
N ARG A 163 5.79 1.05 -9.95
CA ARG A 163 5.72 2.38 -10.53
C ARG A 163 4.82 2.34 -11.77
N ALA A 164 3.51 2.27 -11.55
CA ALA A 164 2.52 2.44 -12.63
C ALA A 164 2.10 3.91 -12.75
N MET A 165 1.74 4.35 -13.95
CA MET A 165 1.13 5.66 -14.20
C MET A 165 -0.26 5.51 -14.81
N HIS A 166 -1.10 6.55 -14.78
CA HIS A 166 -2.32 6.54 -15.59
C HIS A 166 -2.03 7.12 -16.98
N PRO A 167 -2.58 6.58 -18.09
CA PRO A 167 -2.36 7.10 -19.43
C PRO A 167 -2.64 8.61 -19.58
N LEU A 168 -3.65 9.12 -18.87
CA LEU A 168 -3.98 10.56 -18.85
C LEU A 168 -2.94 11.41 -18.11
N GLU A 169 -2.20 10.84 -17.16
CA GLU A 169 -1.18 11.54 -16.35
C GLU A 169 0.17 11.68 -17.08
N VAL A 170 0.37 10.91 -18.16
CA VAL A 170 1.61 10.93 -18.95
C VAL A 170 1.46 11.69 -20.27
N VAL A 171 0.28 12.23 -20.58
CA VAL A 171 0.00 12.94 -21.85
C VAL A 171 0.96 14.10 -22.11
N GLU A 172 1.39 14.79 -21.06
CA GLU A 172 2.33 15.93 -21.16
C GLU A 172 3.80 15.51 -21.14
N LYS A 173 4.10 14.23 -20.87
CA LYS A 173 5.46 13.70 -20.86
C LYS A 173 5.80 13.16 -22.25
N PHE A 174 7.06 13.31 -22.65
CA PHE A 174 7.56 12.81 -23.94
C PHE A 174 8.28 11.46 -23.83
N CYS A 175 8.91 11.19 -22.69
CA CYS A 175 9.71 9.99 -22.44
C CYS A 175 9.96 9.88 -20.93
N GLN A 176 10.08 8.66 -20.41
CA GLN A 176 10.43 8.37 -19.01
C GLN A 176 11.69 7.50 -18.88
N ASP A 177 12.55 7.47 -19.89
CA ASP A 177 13.83 6.74 -19.82
C ASP A 177 14.78 7.30 -18.75
N ASP A 178 14.56 8.54 -18.30
CA ASP A 178 15.27 9.11 -17.14
C ASP A 178 14.90 8.40 -15.82
N GLU A 179 13.63 8.04 -15.61
CA GLU A 179 13.19 7.19 -14.50
C GLU A 179 13.86 5.80 -14.61
N ALA A 180 13.93 5.24 -15.82
CA ALA A 180 14.60 3.96 -16.07
C ALA A 180 16.10 4.00 -15.72
N GLY A 181 16.81 5.05 -16.14
CA GLY A 181 18.24 5.24 -15.82
C GLY A 181 18.49 5.45 -14.32
N ALA A 182 17.60 6.16 -13.63
CA ALA A 182 17.65 6.32 -12.18
C ALA A 182 17.52 4.96 -11.46
N ILE A 183 16.55 4.13 -11.86
CA ILE A 183 16.36 2.78 -11.32
C ILE A 183 17.59 1.91 -11.60
N ALA A 184 18.02 1.83 -12.86
CA ALA A 184 19.14 1.02 -13.31
C ALA A 184 20.44 1.34 -12.55
N THR A 185 20.70 2.63 -12.30
CA THR A 185 21.94 3.09 -11.67
C THR A 185 21.92 2.92 -10.15
N THR A 186 20.76 3.07 -9.51
CA THR A 186 20.69 3.19 -8.04
C THR A 186 20.11 1.97 -7.33
N MET A 187 19.42 1.07 -8.05
CA MET A 187 18.68 -0.06 -7.48
C MET A 187 19.13 -1.43 -8.06
N PRO A 188 20.43 -1.80 -8.00
CA PRO A 188 20.94 -2.99 -8.67
C PRO A 188 20.45 -4.32 -8.09
N LYS A 189 19.88 -4.32 -6.88
CA LYS A 189 19.37 -5.51 -6.17
C LYS A 189 17.89 -5.82 -6.44
N LEU A 190 17.23 -5.04 -7.31
CA LEU A 190 15.83 -5.30 -7.65
C LEU A 190 15.67 -6.69 -8.26
N ARG A 191 14.67 -7.40 -7.74
CA ARG A 191 14.19 -8.71 -8.21
C ARG A 191 12.82 -8.61 -8.84
N HIS A 192 11.99 -7.69 -8.36
CA HIS A 192 10.64 -7.45 -8.83
C HIS A 192 10.49 -5.99 -9.23
N LEU A 193 10.17 -5.73 -10.49
CA LEU A 193 9.93 -4.38 -10.98
C LEU A 193 8.64 -4.34 -11.81
N GLU A 194 7.71 -3.46 -11.42
CA GLU A 194 6.55 -3.15 -12.23
C GLU A 194 6.63 -1.70 -12.68
N VAL A 195 6.77 -1.50 -13.99
CA VAL A 195 6.69 -0.17 -14.62
C VAL A 195 5.65 -0.26 -15.71
N ALA A 196 4.40 0.06 -15.35
CA ALA A 196 3.25 -0.05 -16.23
C ALA A 196 2.75 1.32 -16.69
N TYR A 197 2.21 1.37 -17.91
CA TYR A 197 1.67 2.59 -18.55
C TYR A 197 2.64 3.77 -18.56
N SER A 198 3.93 3.47 -18.61
CA SER A 198 5.00 4.46 -18.67
C SER A 198 5.46 4.66 -20.11
N LEU A 199 5.90 5.88 -20.43
CA LEU A 199 6.48 6.24 -21.73
C LEU A 199 7.95 5.78 -21.83
N LEU A 200 8.21 4.51 -21.53
CA LEU A 200 9.52 3.89 -21.67
C LEU A 200 9.79 3.51 -23.13
N THR A 201 11.01 3.75 -23.57
CA THR A 201 11.50 3.18 -24.83
C THR A 201 12.14 1.81 -24.59
N THR A 202 12.39 1.09 -25.67
CA THR A 202 13.21 -0.12 -25.62
C THR A 202 14.60 0.15 -25.04
N GLY A 203 15.14 1.35 -25.24
CA GLY A 203 16.43 1.78 -24.69
C GLY A 203 16.41 1.85 -23.16
N GLY A 204 15.42 2.51 -22.57
CA GLY A 204 15.26 2.60 -21.12
C GLY A 204 15.08 1.23 -20.47
N VAL A 205 14.34 0.31 -21.10
CA VAL A 205 14.21 -1.06 -20.59
C VAL A 205 15.55 -1.82 -20.65
N ILE A 206 16.32 -1.67 -21.73
CA ILE A 206 17.66 -2.27 -21.82
C ILE A 206 18.58 -1.72 -20.72
N GLU A 207 18.48 -0.43 -20.39
CA GLU A 207 19.23 0.19 -19.30
C GLU A 207 18.88 -0.46 -17.95
N ILE A 208 17.58 -0.60 -17.64
CA ILE A 208 17.11 -1.34 -16.45
C ILE A 208 17.68 -2.76 -16.40
N LEU A 209 17.58 -3.51 -17.49
CA LEU A 209 18.08 -4.88 -17.56
C LEU A 209 19.60 -4.98 -17.40
N SER A 210 20.34 -3.93 -17.77
CA SER A 210 21.78 -3.86 -17.61
C SER A 210 22.22 -3.56 -16.17
N GLY A 211 21.45 -2.71 -15.47
CA GLY A 211 21.71 -2.29 -14.09
C GLY A 211 21.19 -3.27 -13.03
N CYS A 212 19.98 -3.78 -13.22
CA CYS A 212 19.28 -4.68 -12.31
C CYS A 212 19.49 -6.16 -12.72
N LYS A 213 20.68 -6.69 -12.43
CA LYS A 213 21.07 -8.05 -12.85
C LYS A 213 20.42 -9.16 -12.04
N ASP A 214 19.77 -8.85 -10.93
CA ASP A 214 19.05 -9.85 -10.12
C ASP A 214 17.55 -9.87 -10.43
N LEU A 215 17.10 -9.17 -11.48
CA LEU A 215 15.69 -9.06 -11.82
C LEU A 215 15.10 -10.41 -12.25
N GLU A 216 14.10 -10.87 -11.51
CA GLU A 216 13.35 -12.12 -11.70
C GLU A 216 11.99 -11.83 -12.37
N PHE A 217 11.40 -10.68 -12.11
CA PHE A 217 10.11 -10.26 -12.67
C PHE A 217 10.13 -8.80 -13.15
N LEU A 218 9.62 -8.58 -14.36
CA LEU A 218 9.47 -7.27 -14.99
C LEU A 218 8.08 -7.14 -15.64
N ASP A 219 7.25 -6.24 -15.12
CA ASP A 219 5.98 -5.87 -15.74
C ASP A 219 6.11 -4.56 -16.52
N LEU A 220 5.73 -4.60 -17.81
CA LEU A 220 5.78 -3.49 -18.77
C LEU A 220 4.44 -3.25 -19.45
N ARG A 221 3.33 -3.78 -18.91
CA ARG A 221 1.99 -3.58 -19.50
C ARG A 221 1.70 -2.10 -19.74
N GLY A 222 1.23 -1.76 -20.93
CA GLY A 222 0.91 -0.37 -21.31
C GLY A 222 2.11 0.48 -21.71
N CYS A 223 3.33 -0.06 -21.72
CA CYS A 223 4.52 0.62 -22.26
C CYS A 223 4.60 0.39 -23.78
N TRP A 224 3.75 1.08 -24.55
CA TRP A 224 3.50 0.78 -25.96
C TRP A 224 4.70 0.94 -26.91
N ASP A 225 5.69 1.76 -26.55
CA ASP A 225 6.90 1.99 -27.37
C ASP A 225 8.02 0.97 -27.11
N VAL A 226 7.79 0.01 -26.21
CA VAL A 226 8.76 -1.03 -25.89
C VAL A 226 8.64 -2.20 -26.86
N GLN A 227 9.74 -2.53 -27.54
CA GLN A 227 9.85 -3.64 -28.48
C GLN A 227 10.96 -4.59 -28.03
N LEU A 228 10.62 -5.53 -27.15
CA LEU A 228 11.58 -6.50 -26.64
C LEU A 228 11.62 -7.75 -27.51
N ASN A 229 12.82 -8.09 -27.99
CA ASN A 229 13.05 -9.36 -28.65
C ASN A 229 13.08 -10.50 -27.62
N GLN A 230 12.00 -11.28 -27.56
CA GLN A 230 11.88 -12.40 -26.61
C GLN A 230 13.00 -13.43 -26.75
N LYS A 231 13.54 -13.65 -27.96
CA LYS A 231 14.65 -14.58 -28.17
C LYS A 231 15.92 -14.08 -27.47
N TYR A 232 16.22 -12.79 -27.63
CA TYR A 232 17.35 -12.14 -26.96
C TYR A 232 17.21 -12.22 -25.43
N LEU A 233 16.01 -11.96 -24.90
CA LEU A 233 15.75 -12.06 -23.47
C LEU A 233 15.97 -13.49 -22.95
N LYS A 234 15.47 -14.51 -23.65
CA LYS A 234 15.68 -15.91 -23.25
C LYS A 234 17.16 -16.33 -23.28
N GLU A 235 17.93 -15.82 -24.24
CA GLU A 235 19.36 -16.11 -24.35
C GLU A 235 20.20 -15.41 -23.26
N LYS A 236 19.82 -14.19 -22.86
CA LYS A 236 20.59 -13.37 -21.88
C LYS A 236 20.09 -13.47 -20.45
N ARG A 237 18.80 -13.70 -20.27
CA ARG A 237 18.04 -13.62 -19.01
C ARG A 237 16.97 -14.74 -18.96
N PRO A 238 17.37 -16.03 -18.94
CA PRO A 238 16.42 -17.14 -19.01
C PRO A 238 15.44 -17.17 -17.82
N ASP A 239 15.87 -16.71 -16.65
CA ASP A 239 15.07 -16.71 -15.42
C ASP A 239 14.15 -15.48 -15.27
N LEU A 240 14.25 -14.51 -16.17
CA LEU A 240 13.46 -13.29 -16.12
C LEU A 240 12.06 -13.52 -16.73
N LYS A 241 11.03 -13.33 -15.90
CA LYS A 241 9.64 -13.29 -16.34
C LYS A 241 9.26 -11.86 -16.74
N VAL A 242 8.94 -11.66 -18.02
CA VAL A 242 8.47 -10.37 -18.56
C VAL A 242 6.98 -10.44 -18.87
N LEU A 243 6.21 -9.45 -18.40
CA LEU A 243 4.79 -9.26 -18.71
C LEU A 243 4.59 -7.97 -19.54
N GLY A 244 3.67 -7.98 -20.49
CA GLY A 244 3.49 -6.87 -21.44
C GLY A 244 4.46 -6.92 -22.62
N PRO A 245 4.57 -5.85 -23.43
CA PRO A 245 3.96 -4.54 -23.21
C PRO A 245 2.47 -4.45 -23.60
N GLU A 246 1.99 -5.35 -24.46
CA GLU A 246 0.58 -5.43 -24.83
C GLU A 246 -0.30 -5.78 -23.64
N ILE A 247 -1.40 -5.05 -23.50
CA ILE A 247 -2.44 -5.33 -22.51
C ILE A 247 -3.41 -6.31 -23.16
N ASN A 248 -3.25 -7.60 -22.88
CA ASN A 248 -4.19 -8.60 -23.34
C ASN A 248 -5.36 -8.67 -22.35
N ASP A 249 -6.16 -7.60 -22.32
CA ASP A 249 -7.36 -7.53 -21.49
C ASP A 249 -8.47 -8.39 -22.10
N SER A 250 -8.58 -9.62 -21.61
CA SER A 250 -9.82 -10.41 -21.77
C SER A 250 -10.96 -9.87 -20.90
N TYR A 251 -10.71 -8.89 -20.04
CA TYR A 251 -11.69 -8.29 -19.10
C TYR A 251 -12.14 -6.86 -19.46
N ALA A 252 -11.52 -6.19 -20.45
CA ALA A 252 -11.89 -4.81 -20.80
C ALA A 252 -13.09 -4.72 -21.76
N ARG A 253 -13.60 -5.84 -22.28
CA ARG A 253 -14.73 -5.82 -23.21
C ARG A 253 -16.10 -5.71 -22.53
N ASP A 254 -16.18 -5.90 -21.21
CA ASP A 254 -17.46 -5.99 -20.50
C ASP A 254 -17.79 -4.75 -19.64
N LEU A 255 -16.95 -3.72 -19.63
CA LEU A 255 -17.17 -2.51 -18.80
C LEU A 255 -17.37 -1.21 -19.59
N TRP A 256 -17.18 -1.23 -20.91
CA TRP A 256 -17.27 -0.04 -21.77
C TRP A 256 -18.37 -0.11 -22.84
N ASP A 257 -19.25 -1.11 -22.80
CA ASP A 257 -20.32 -1.29 -23.81
C ASP A 257 -21.73 -1.01 -23.28
N ASP A 258 -21.88 -0.37 -22.11
CA ASP A 258 -23.20 -0.06 -21.54
C ASP A 258 -23.36 1.41 -21.08
N CYS A 259 -22.72 2.33 -21.79
CA CYS A 259 -23.11 3.74 -21.78
C CYS A 259 -23.76 4.08 -23.13
N SER A 260 -24.88 3.42 -23.45
CA SER A 260 -25.79 3.95 -24.46
C SER A 260 -26.58 5.09 -23.83
N ASP A 261 -26.38 6.29 -24.36
CA ASP A 261 -27.19 7.48 -24.13
C ASP A 261 -28.69 7.14 -24.22
N ASP A 262 -29.41 7.26 -23.10
CA ASP A 262 -30.86 7.49 -23.11
C ASP A 262 -31.20 8.60 -22.11
N ASP A 263 -31.39 9.80 -22.66
CA ASP A 263 -31.96 10.96 -21.98
C ASP A 263 -33.42 10.66 -21.59
N SER A 264 -33.62 10.28 -20.34
CA SER A 264 -34.96 10.19 -19.73
C SER A 264 -34.93 10.74 -18.30
N MET A 265 -35.02 12.06 -18.22
CA MET A 265 -35.49 12.79 -17.04
C MET A 265 -36.88 12.28 -16.68
N ASP A 266 -37.01 11.47 -15.62
CA ASP A 266 -38.25 11.38 -14.86
C ASP A 266 -38.06 10.87 -13.43
N SER A 267 -38.87 11.49 -12.56
CA SER A 267 -38.93 11.40 -11.11
C SER A 267 -39.21 10.00 -10.57
N TRP A 268 -38.33 9.49 -9.71
CA TRP A 268 -38.62 8.36 -8.81
C TRP A 268 -38.30 8.76 -7.38
N GLU A 269 -39.36 9.16 -6.69
CA GLU A 269 -39.43 9.23 -5.23
C GLU A 269 -39.18 7.84 -4.63
N ASP A 270 -38.49 7.86 -3.49
CA ASP A 270 -38.64 6.89 -2.40
C ASP A 270 -38.37 5.41 -2.74
N ALA A 271 -37.08 5.05 -2.78
CA ALA A 271 -36.63 3.71 -2.44
C ALA A 271 -35.52 3.83 -1.40
N GLY A 272 -35.85 3.48 -0.16
CA GLY A 272 -34.99 3.61 1.02
C GLY A 272 -33.58 3.12 0.77
N TYR A 273 -32.65 4.07 0.78
CA TYR A 273 -31.24 3.79 1.02
C TYR A 273 -31.15 3.03 2.33
N TRP A 274 -30.65 1.80 2.24
CA TRP A 274 -30.03 1.13 3.37
C TRP A 274 -28.79 1.95 3.71
N ASP A 275 -29.02 2.97 4.53
CA ASP A 275 -28.01 3.69 5.26
C ASP A 275 -27.45 2.72 6.31
N ASP A 276 -26.53 1.85 5.86
CA ASP A 276 -25.68 1.10 6.77
C ASP A 276 -24.66 2.09 7.38
N GLU A 277 -25.19 2.94 8.27
CA GLU A 277 -24.50 3.67 9.33
C GLU A 277 -23.78 2.66 10.25
N GLN A 278 -22.69 2.09 9.76
CA GLN A 278 -21.50 1.80 10.56
C GLN A 278 -20.34 2.58 9.95
N ASP A 279 -20.56 3.88 9.85
CA ASP A 279 -19.51 4.86 9.67
C ASP A 279 -18.47 4.64 10.77
N LEU A 280 -17.19 4.52 10.42
CA LEU A 280 -16.13 4.34 11.42
C LEU A 280 -16.06 5.53 12.41
N GLU A 281 -16.74 6.63 12.11
CA GLU A 281 -17.05 7.73 13.02
C GLU A 281 -17.98 7.32 14.19
N GLY A 282 -18.92 6.40 13.99
CA GLY A 282 -19.76 5.87 15.08
C GLY A 282 -18.99 5.00 16.09
N LEU A 283 -17.84 4.46 15.69
CA LEU A 283 -16.91 3.77 16.60
C LEU A 283 -16.05 4.75 17.38
N GLU A 284 -15.80 5.95 16.85
CA GLU A 284 -15.15 7.03 17.59
C GLU A 284 -15.97 7.36 18.86
N VAL A 285 -17.30 7.38 18.76
CA VAL A 285 -18.17 7.69 19.91
C VAL A 285 -18.18 6.57 20.97
N ARG A 286 -18.03 5.29 20.57
CA ARG A 286 -18.00 4.16 21.53
C ARG A 286 -16.66 3.99 22.24
N PHE A 287 -15.56 4.43 21.61
CA PHE A 287 -14.22 4.35 22.22
C PHE A 287 -13.82 5.60 23.02
N TYR A 288 -14.38 6.79 22.74
CA TYR A 288 -13.88 8.04 23.32
C TYR A 288 -14.76 8.70 24.41
N ASN A 289 -15.98 8.20 24.70
CA ASN A 289 -16.83 8.72 25.79
C ASN A 289 -17.01 7.79 27.00
N GLY A 290 -16.30 6.68 27.05
CA GLY A 290 -16.25 5.80 28.23
C GLY A 290 -14.99 6.05 29.06
N ASP A 291 -15.04 7.07 29.92
CA ASP A 291 -14.06 7.40 30.96
C ASP A 291 -12.57 7.34 30.55
N SER A 292 -12.01 8.53 30.40
CA SER A 292 -10.59 8.89 30.51
C SER A 292 -9.98 8.52 31.88
N ASN A 293 -10.17 7.29 32.33
CA ASN A 293 -9.58 6.69 33.52
C ASN A 293 -8.84 5.37 33.27
N TYR A 294 -8.68 4.93 32.02
CA TYR A 294 -7.52 4.09 31.67
C TYR A 294 -6.31 5.00 31.52
N ALA A 295 -5.93 5.59 32.67
CA ALA A 295 -4.64 6.17 32.88
C ALA A 295 -3.59 5.22 32.30
N ILE A 296 -2.61 5.81 31.63
CA ILE A 296 -1.21 5.41 31.57
C ILE A 296 -0.89 4.55 32.80
N ALA A 297 -1.18 3.26 32.70
CA ALA A 297 -0.72 2.30 33.68
C ALA A 297 0.50 1.67 33.04
N ASP A 298 1.47 1.48 33.90
CA ASP A 298 2.74 0.84 33.69
C ASP A 298 2.50 -0.59 33.19
N PHE A 299 2.13 -0.72 31.91
CA PHE A 299 1.86 -1.99 31.27
C PHE A 299 3.21 -2.49 30.77
N GLY A 300 3.79 -3.45 31.51
CA GLY A 300 5.08 -4.07 31.25
C GLY A 300 5.14 -4.86 29.94
N TRP A 301 4.88 -4.20 28.81
CA TRP A 301 5.23 -4.65 27.49
C TRP A 301 6.76 -4.56 27.38
N THR A 302 7.44 -5.69 27.56
CA THR A 302 8.89 -5.75 27.35
C THR A 302 9.19 -5.58 25.87
N VAL A 303 9.96 -4.53 25.56
CA VAL A 303 10.61 -4.29 24.25
C VAL A 303 11.71 -5.33 24.01
#